data_AF-A0A2N4WPK4-F1
#
_entry.id   AF-A0A2N4WPK4-F1
#
_cell.length_a   1.000
_cell.length_b   1.000
_cell.length_c   1.000
_cell.angle_alpha   90.00
_cell.angle_beta   90.00
_cell.angle_gamma   90.00
#
_symmetry.space_group_name_H-M   'P 1'
#
loop_
_entity.id
_entity.type
_entity.pdbx_description
1 polymer ?
#
loop_
_entity_poly.entity_id
_entity_poly.type
_entity_poly.pdbx_seq_one_letter_code
_entity_poly.pdbx_strand_id
1 'polypeptide(L)'
;MHTSFADQLAGLDLAGFSIGPAPVSTSDFPVRDAVVQTLEAVWSDLFAMVSGTALEADAEDLGWAFVNIFHRSATRKSTTLDRATDEVRALIATADGSEVHTHDLETQVERAQCAESAMLALEEMREVAATLYLNEFGSSWKPVSSSRFNHSAMMTSALVEGRDFLRARAEAKRRAAVPEGTP
;
A
#
# COMPACT_ATOMS: atom_id res chain seq x y z
N MET A 1 29.52 1.44 21.06
CA MET A 1 28.38 1.00 21.88
C MET A 1 27.27 0.63 20.92
N HIS A 2 26.89 -0.64 20.84
CA HIS A 2 25.69 -1.04 20.10
C HIS A 2 24.50 -0.66 20.97
N THR A 3 23.76 0.38 20.59
CA THR A 3 22.39 0.58 21.09
C THR A 3 21.59 -0.64 20.70
N SER A 4 20.95 -1.30 21.67
CA SER A 4 20.10 -2.43 21.36
C SER A 4 18.87 -1.94 20.58
N PHE A 5 18.29 -2.81 19.74
CA PHE A 5 17.01 -2.52 19.08
C PHE A 5 15.94 -2.09 20.10
N ALA A 6 15.98 -2.63 21.32
CA ALA A 6 15.09 -2.22 22.41
C ALA A 6 15.32 -0.77 22.86
N ASP A 7 16.56 -0.28 22.89
CA ASP A 7 16.87 1.13 23.24
C ASP A 7 16.41 2.09 22.14
N GLN A 8 16.49 1.66 20.87
CA GLN A 8 15.96 2.42 19.72
C GLN A 8 14.42 2.43 19.73
N LEU A 9 13.77 1.32 20.11
CA LEU A 9 12.32 1.21 20.21
C LEU A 9 11.75 1.99 21.41
N ALA A 10 12.47 2.05 22.53
CA ALA A 10 12.04 2.75 23.74
C ALA A 10 11.96 4.28 23.57
N GLY A 11 12.68 4.83 22.60
CA GLY A 11 12.59 6.25 22.22
C GLY A 11 11.46 6.56 21.23
N LEU A 12 10.83 5.55 20.64
CA LEU A 12 9.68 5.72 19.77
C LEU A 12 8.42 5.74 20.65
N ASP A 13 7.78 6.91 20.76
CA ASP A 13 6.44 6.99 21.34
C ASP A 13 5.43 6.34 20.38
N LEU A 14 5.29 5.03 20.51
CA LEU A 14 4.33 4.22 19.75
C LEU A 14 2.93 4.23 20.38
N ALA A 15 2.71 4.98 21.47
CA ALA A 15 1.39 5.09 22.09
C ALA A 15 0.40 5.93 21.25
N GLY A 16 0.91 6.65 20.24
CA GLY A 16 0.14 7.53 19.36
C GLY A 16 -0.58 6.86 18.18
N PHE A 17 -0.73 5.54 18.13
CA PHE A 17 -1.50 4.89 17.05
C PHE A 17 -3.00 5.26 17.13
N SER A 18 -3.40 6.35 16.45
CA SER A 18 -4.81 6.66 16.21
C SER A 18 -5.28 6.09 14.88
N ILE A 19 -6.26 5.20 14.89
CA ILE A 19 -7.02 4.85 13.68
C ILE A 19 -8.06 5.95 13.48
N GLY A 20 -7.67 7.03 12.81
CA GLY A 20 -8.60 8.10 12.43
C GLY A 20 -9.49 7.65 11.26
N PRO A 21 -10.80 7.97 11.25
CA PRO A 21 -11.60 7.84 10.03
C PRO A 21 -11.12 8.85 8.97
N ALA A 22 -11.61 8.67 7.74
CA ALA A 22 -11.48 9.69 6.69
C ALA A 22 -12.05 11.06 7.15
N PRO A 23 -11.61 12.18 6.54
CA PRO A 23 -10.71 12.27 5.40
C PRO A 23 -9.23 12.09 5.79
N VAL A 24 -8.46 11.49 4.89
CA VAL A 24 -6.99 11.43 4.98
C VAL A 24 -6.40 12.19 3.79
N SER A 25 -5.29 12.85 4.04
CA SER A 25 -4.47 13.60 3.09
C SER A 25 -3.24 12.80 2.68
N THR A 26 -2.55 13.22 1.63
CA THR A 26 -1.29 12.60 1.20
C THR A 26 -0.20 12.67 2.26
N SER A 27 -0.21 13.68 3.13
CA SER A 27 0.73 13.83 4.25
C SER A 27 0.49 12.85 5.40
N ASP A 28 -0.65 12.16 5.42
CA ASP A 28 -0.95 11.14 6.44
C ASP A 28 -0.28 9.78 6.14
N PHE A 29 0.38 9.66 4.98
CA PHE A 29 1.11 8.48 4.55
C PHE A 29 2.63 8.73 4.57
N PRO A 30 3.45 7.71 4.83
CA PRO A 30 4.89 7.88 4.86
C PRO A 30 5.43 8.26 3.49
N VAL A 31 6.33 9.24 3.47
CA VAL A 31 7.08 9.61 2.26
C VAL A 31 8.02 8.47 1.85
N ARG A 32 8.32 8.39 0.55
CA ARG A 32 9.13 7.32 -0.02
C ARG A 32 10.47 7.12 0.69
N ASP A 33 11.18 8.20 0.98
CA ASP A 33 12.50 8.12 1.64
C ASP A 33 12.41 7.45 3.02
N ALA A 34 11.37 7.77 3.79
CA ALA A 34 11.13 7.13 5.08
C ALA A 34 10.79 5.64 4.92
N VAL A 35 10.02 5.28 3.89
CA VAL A 35 9.73 3.87 3.56
C VAL A 35 11.00 3.12 3.21
N VAL A 36 11.82 3.66 2.30
CA VAL A 36 13.08 3.04 1.86
C VAL A 36 14.02 2.84 3.04
N GLN A 37 14.34 3.92 3.76
CA GLN A 37 15.25 3.87 4.90
C GLN A 37 14.80 2.87 5.97
N THR A 38 13.50 2.88 6.31
CA THR A 38 12.98 2.01 7.37
C THR A 38 12.98 0.54 6.93
N LEU A 39 12.56 0.24 5.70
CA LEU A 39 12.52 -1.14 5.22
C LEU A 39 13.92 -1.71 5.00
N GLU A 40 14.88 -0.91 4.54
CA GLU A 40 16.29 -1.30 4.46
C GLU A 40 16.85 -1.67 5.84
N ALA A 41 16.57 -0.85 6.87
CA ALA A 41 17.02 -1.13 8.24
C ALA A 41 16.37 -2.42 8.80
N VAL A 42 15.05 -2.56 8.69
CA VAL A 42 14.33 -3.76 9.15
C VAL A 42 14.82 -5.01 8.42
N TRP A 43 15.06 -4.92 7.11
CA TRP A 43 15.58 -6.02 6.31
C TRP A 43 16.98 -6.43 6.77
N SER A 44 17.89 -5.45 6.89
CA SER A 44 19.26 -5.67 7.36
C SER A 44 19.28 -6.33 8.73
N ASP A 45 18.53 -5.81 9.70
CA ASP A 45 18.50 -6.35 11.06
C ASP A 45 17.87 -7.75 11.10
N LEU A 46 16.81 -7.99 10.32
CA LEU A 46 16.18 -9.31 10.21
C LEU A 46 17.18 -10.36 9.70
N PHE A 47 17.90 -10.06 8.62
CA PHE A 47 18.82 -11.02 8.01
C PHE A 47 20.15 -11.15 8.75
N ALA A 48 20.60 -10.10 9.43
CA ALA A 48 21.74 -10.18 10.35
C ALA A 48 21.51 -11.18 11.49
N MET A 49 20.26 -11.33 11.97
CA MET A 49 19.95 -12.30 13.03
C MET A 49 20.04 -13.76 12.58
N VAL A 50 19.74 -14.06 11.31
CA VAL A 50 19.73 -15.44 10.81
C VAL A 50 21.01 -15.84 10.11
N SER A 51 21.80 -14.87 9.62
CA SER A 51 23.08 -15.11 8.96
C SER A 51 24.06 -15.85 9.87
N GLY A 52 24.70 -16.90 9.34
CA GLY A 52 25.64 -17.74 10.10
C GLY A 52 24.97 -18.67 11.11
N THR A 53 23.64 -18.80 11.08
CA THR A 53 22.88 -19.72 11.91
C THR A 53 22.24 -20.83 11.07
N ALA A 54 21.69 -21.86 11.71
CA ALA A 54 20.95 -22.91 11.00
C ALA A 54 19.71 -22.37 10.25
N LEU A 55 19.18 -21.19 10.64
CA LEU A 55 18.02 -20.56 10.01
C LEU A 55 18.36 -19.85 8.70
N GLU A 56 19.64 -19.73 8.33
CA GLU A 56 20.05 -19.16 7.05
C GLU A 56 19.44 -19.93 5.86
N ALA A 57 19.18 -21.24 6.04
CA ALA A 57 18.50 -22.07 5.04
C ALA A 57 17.04 -21.65 4.78
N ASP A 58 16.39 -20.96 5.73
CA ASP A 58 15.01 -20.49 5.63
C ASP A 58 14.94 -18.99 5.24
N ALA A 59 16.08 -18.33 4.99
CA ALA A 59 16.16 -16.90 4.77
C ALA A 59 15.33 -16.44 3.56
N GLU A 60 15.37 -17.17 2.44
CA GLU A 60 14.61 -16.81 1.24
C GLU A 60 13.09 -16.87 1.50
N ASP A 61 12.62 -17.88 2.24
CA ASP A 61 11.21 -18.00 2.62
C ASP A 61 10.77 -16.88 3.58
N LEU A 62 11.63 -16.47 4.51
CA LEU A 62 11.40 -15.33 5.38
C LEU A 62 11.30 -14.02 4.58
N GLY A 63 12.21 -13.80 3.63
CA GLY A 63 12.18 -12.65 2.74
C GLY A 63 10.93 -12.62 1.88
N TRP A 64 10.54 -13.78 1.34
CA TRP A 64 9.31 -13.93 0.58
C TRP A 64 8.09 -13.57 1.44
N ALA A 65 8.03 -14.07 2.69
CA ALA A 65 6.96 -13.76 3.62
C ALA A 65 6.91 -12.27 3.99
N PHE A 66 8.08 -11.62 4.16
CA PHE A 66 8.19 -10.20 4.47
C PHE A 66 7.54 -9.32 3.39
N VAL A 67 7.87 -9.55 2.11
CA VAL A 67 7.22 -8.82 0.99
C VAL A 67 5.70 -9.07 0.97
N ASN A 68 5.27 -10.28 1.34
CA ASN A 68 3.85 -10.64 1.36
C ASN A 68 3.01 -9.91 2.42
N ILE A 69 3.61 -9.38 3.49
CA ILE A 69 2.89 -8.56 4.49
C ILE A 69 2.26 -7.34 3.81
N PHE A 70 3.06 -6.63 3.01
CA PHE A 70 2.62 -5.45 2.26
C PHE A 70 1.68 -5.84 1.13
N HIS A 71 2.00 -6.89 0.37
CA HIS A 71 1.14 -7.35 -0.72
C HIS A 71 -0.28 -7.73 -0.25
N ARG A 72 -0.40 -8.50 0.85
CA ARG A 72 -1.71 -8.87 1.42
C ARG A 72 -2.47 -7.65 1.92
N SER A 73 -1.78 -6.71 2.55
CA SER A 73 -2.38 -5.48 3.06
C SER A 73 -2.88 -4.57 1.92
N ALA A 74 -2.08 -4.40 0.86
CA ALA A 74 -2.48 -3.68 -0.35
C ALA A 74 -3.70 -4.34 -1.02
N THR A 75 -3.69 -5.67 -1.14
CA THR A 75 -4.82 -6.44 -1.72
C THR A 75 -6.11 -6.22 -0.92
N ARG A 76 -6.05 -6.26 0.42
CA ARG A 76 -7.21 -5.97 1.28
C ARG A 76 -7.75 -4.55 1.11
N LYS A 77 -6.86 -3.56 0.94
CA LYS A 77 -7.25 -2.18 0.67
C LYS A 77 -7.85 -2.04 -0.73
N SER A 78 -7.31 -2.70 -1.75
CA SER A 78 -7.89 -2.78 -3.09
C SER A 78 -9.32 -3.34 -3.05
N THR A 79 -9.59 -4.41 -2.31
CA THR A 79 -10.95 -4.95 -2.17
C THR A 79 -11.89 -3.97 -1.48
N THR A 80 -11.41 -3.28 -0.44
CA THR A 80 -12.21 -2.26 0.26
C THR A 80 -12.56 -1.10 -0.67
N LEU A 81 -11.60 -0.69 -1.47
CA LEU A 81 -11.71 0.36 -2.45
C LEU A 81 -12.66 -0.01 -3.60
N ASP A 82 -12.61 -1.25 -4.10
CA ASP A 82 -13.55 -1.75 -5.11
C ASP A 82 -15.00 -1.67 -4.58
N ARG A 83 -15.24 -2.08 -3.34
CA ARG A 83 -16.57 -1.97 -2.71
C ARG A 83 -17.05 -0.52 -2.58
N ALA A 84 -16.19 0.38 -2.10
CA ALA A 84 -16.53 1.80 -1.99
C ALA A 84 -16.82 2.42 -3.37
N THR A 85 -16.08 2.00 -4.40
CA THR A 85 -16.30 2.40 -5.80
C THR A 85 -17.66 1.92 -6.32
N ASP A 86 -18.08 0.70 -5.96
CA ASP A 86 -19.40 0.18 -6.32
C ASP A 86 -20.52 0.93 -5.61
N GLU A 87 -20.35 1.31 -4.35
CA GLU A 87 -21.28 2.17 -3.62
C GLU A 87 -21.39 3.57 -4.25
N VAL A 88 -20.26 4.17 -4.65
CA VAL A 88 -20.24 5.45 -5.40
C VAL A 88 -21.01 5.32 -6.73
N ARG A 89 -20.83 4.23 -7.47
CA ARG A 89 -21.59 3.99 -8.72
C ARG A 89 -23.09 3.88 -8.46
N ALA A 90 -23.49 3.16 -7.41
CA ALA A 90 -24.89 3.00 -7.05
C ALA A 90 -25.51 4.36 -6.70
N LEU A 91 -24.84 5.16 -5.86
CA LEU A 91 -25.30 6.50 -5.47
C LEU A 91 -25.40 7.44 -6.68
N ILE A 92 -24.44 7.42 -7.61
CA ILE A 92 -24.54 8.23 -8.84
C ILE A 92 -25.75 7.81 -9.69
N ALA A 93 -26.06 6.51 -9.73
CA ALA A 93 -27.18 5.98 -10.53
C ALA A 93 -28.55 6.29 -9.91
N THR A 94 -28.65 6.39 -8.59
CA THR A 94 -29.91 6.64 -7.87
C THR A 94 -30.05 8.09 -7.40
N ALA A 95 -29.30 9.02 -7.97
CA ALA A 95 -29.30 10.42 -7.55
C ALA A 95 -30.71 11.04 -7.62
N ASP A 96 -31.19 11.52 -6.48
CA ASP A 96 -32.51 12.15 -6.31
C ASP A 96 -32.44 13.68 -6.16
N GLY A 97 -31.22 14.24 -6.08
CA GLY A 97 -30.98 15.68 -5.89
C GLY A 97 -31.15 16.16 -4.46
N SER A 98 -31.35 15.26 -3.49
CA SER A 98 -31.41 15.62 -2.07
C SER A 98 -30.01 15.93 -1.50
N GLU A 99 -29.96 16.79 -0.49
CA GLU A 99 -28.72 17.10 0.24
C GLU A 99 -28.19 15.85 0.96
N VAL A 100 -29.07 14.99 1.48
CA VAL A 100 -28.70 13.74 2.13
C VAL A 100 -27.99 12.82 1.14
N HIS A 101 -28.55 12.64 -0.06
CA HIS A 101 -27.94 11.81 -1.09
C HIS A 101 -26.59 12.37 -1.56
N THR A 102 -26.48 13.69 -1.65
CA THR A 102 -25.22 14.38 -1.98
C THR A 102 -24.17 14.13 -0.91
N HIS A 103 -24.54 14.26 0.37
CA HIS A 103 -23.65 13.99 1.50
C HIS A 103 -23.20 12.53 1.59
N ASP A 104 -24.11 11.59 1.33
CA ASP A 104 -23.78 10.15 1.29
C ASP A 104 -22.79 9.84 0.17
N LEU A 105 -22.96 10.47 -1.00
CA LEU A 105 -22.02 10.36 -2.12
C LEU A 105 -20.63 10.91 -1.76
N GLU A 106 -20.57 12.11 -1.18
CA GLU A 106 -19.31 12.72 -0.73
C GLU A 106 -18.58 11.82 0.27
N THR A 107 -19.30 11.32 1.28
CA THR A 107 -18.75 10.41 2.29
C THR A 107 -18.17 9.14 1.67
N GLN A 108 -18.83 8.55 0.67
CA GLN A 108 -18.34 7.34 0.01
C GLN A 108 -17.16 7.62 -0.92
N VAL A 109 -17.13 8.78 -1.58
CA VAL A 109 -15.97 9.22 -2.34
C VAL A 109 -14.75 9.40 -1.42
N GLU A 110 -14.91 10.04 -0.27
CA GLU A 110 -13.82 10.20 0.70
C GLU A 110 -13.29 8.86 1.23
N ARG A 111 -14.19 7.92 1.54
CA ARG A 111 -13.81 6.55 1.92
C ARG A 111 -13.04 5.83 0.83
N ALA A 112 -13.45 6.00 -0.43
CA ALA A 112 -12.75 5.42 -1.57
C ALA A 112 -11.35 6.07 -1.71
N GLN A 113 -11.23 7.38 -1.68
CA GLN A 113 -9.93 8.07 -1.76
C GLN A 113 -8.97 7.67 -0.62
N CYS A 114 -9.49 7.50 0.61
CA CYS A 114 -8.71 7.01 1.74
C CYS A 114 -8.21 5.57 1.51
N ALA A 115 -9.08 4.67 1.05
CA ALA A 115 -8.71 3.30 0.76
C ALA A 115 -7.69 3.19 -0.39
N GLU A 116 -7.80 4.08 -1.39
CA GLU A 116 -6.85 4.19 -2.50
C GLU A 116 -5.49 4.67 -2.04
N SER A 117 -5.43 5.77 -1.30
CA SER A 117 -4.17 6.31 -0.79
C SER A 117 -3.42 5.28 0.09
N ALA A 118 -4.16 4.57 0.95
CA ALA A 118 -3.60 3.50 1.75
C ALA A 118 -3.13 2.31 0.92
N MET A 119 -3.87 1.92 -0.12
CA MET A 119 -3.47 0.86 -1.05
C MET A 119 -2.15 1.24 -1.72
N LEU A 120 -2.03 2.45 -2.25
CA LEU A 120 -0.84 2.93 -2.97
C LEU A 120 0.39 2.98 -2.06
N ALA A 121 0.25 3.48 -0.83
CA ALA A 121 1.35 3.48 0.14
C ALA A 121 1.85 2.05 0.46
N LEU A 122 0.93 1.09 0.58
CA LEU A 122 1.26 -0.32 0.81
C LEU A 122 1.85 -1.00 -0.43
N GLU A 123 1.45 -0.61 -1.64
CA GLU A 123 2.09 -1.05 -2.87
C GLU A 123 3.52 -0.53 -2.97
N GLU A 124 3.77 0.75 -2.63
CA GLU A 124 5.13 1.32 -2.60
C GLU A 124 6.04 0.53 -1.64
N MET A 125 5.56 0.25 -0.42
CA MET A 125 6.29 -0.57 0.55
C MET A 125 6.58 -1.98 0.01
N ARG A 126 5.62 -2.59 -0.70
CA ARG A 126 5.80 -3.89 -1.36
C ARG A 126 6.89 -3.82 -2.43
N GLU A 127 6.93 -2.78 -3.26
CA GLU A 127 7.93 -2.64 -4.33
C GLU A 127 9.34 -2.42 -3.77
N VAL A 128 9.47 -1.61 -2.71
CA VAL A 128 10.74 -1.46 -1.98
C VAL A 128 11.19 -2.80 -1.40
N ALA A 129 10.32 -3.50 -0.68
CA ALA A 129 10.63 -4.81 -0.10
C ALA A 129 10.97 -5.86 -1.18
N ALA A 130 10.27 -5.85 -2.33
CA ALA A 130 10.55 -6.74 -3.44
C ALA A 130 11.91 -6.45 -4.11
N THR A 131 12.36 -5.19 -4.08
CA THR A 131 13.69 -4.80 -4.55
C THR A 131 14.77 -5.33 -3.61
N LEU A 132 14.56 -5.22 -2.28
CA LEU A 132 15.46 -5.81 -1.28
C LEU A 132 15.55 -7.34 -1.44
N TYR A 133 14.40 -8.00 -1.62
CA TYR A 133 14.35 -9.44 -1.90
C TYR A 133 15.16 -9.82 -3.15
N LEU A 134 14.99 -9.09 -4.26
CA LEU A 134 15.75 -9.34 -5.48
C LEU A 134 17.25 -9.15 -5.27
N ASN A 135 17.65 -8.10 -4.55
CA ASN A 135 19.06 -7.81 -4.29
C ASN A 135 19.72 -8.88 -3.41
N GLU A 136 18.99 -9.41 -2.42
CA GLU A 136 19.50 -10.41 -1.49
C GLU A 136 19.55 -11.81 -2.11
N PHE A 137 18.47 -12.24 -2.78
CA PHE A 137 18.31 -13.63 -3.24
C PHE A 137 18.51 -13.83 -4.74
N GLY A 138 18.67 -12.75 -5.51
CA GLY A 138 18.90 -12.78 -6.96
C GLY A 138 17.69 -13.20 -7.80
N SER A 139 16.59 -13.62 -7.17
CA SER A 139 15.34 -14.00 -7.82
C SER A 139 14.27 -12.91 -7.61
N SER A 140 13.45 -12.65 -8.62
CA SER A 140 12.35 -11.68 -8.46
C SER A 140 11.25 -12.27 -7.60
N TRP A 141 10.81 -11.53 -6.59
CA TRP A 141 9.64 -11.90 -5.80
C TRP A 141 8.39 -12.06 -6.69
N LYS A 142 7.65 -13.15 -6.47
CA LYS A 142 6.38 -13.44 -7.14
C LYS A 142 5.31 -13.79 -6.10
N PRO A 143 4.12 -13.18 -6.16
CA PRO A 143 2.99 -13.58 -5.33
C PRO A 143 2.50 -14.99 -5.68
N VAL A 144 2.07 -15.77 -4.68
CA VAL A 144 1.63 -17.16 -4.86
C VAL A 144 0.31 -17.29 -5.65
N SER A 145 -0.61 -16.33 -5.53
CA SER A 145 -1.95 -16.44 -6.11
C SER A 145 -2.58 -15.12 -6.56
N SER A 146 -1.79 -14.13 -6.96
CA SER A 146 -2.30 -12.81 -7.35
C SER A 146 -1.47 -12.17 -8.44
N SER A 147 -2.03 -11.17 -9.12
CA SER A 147 -1.27 -10.31 -10.02
C SER A 147 -0.50 -9.25 -9.21
N ARG A 148 0.72 -8.91 -9.61
CA ARG A 148 1.51 -7.80 -9.03
C ARG A 148 1.10 -6.47 -9.69
N PHE A 149 -0.15 -6.05 -9.50
CA PHE A 149 -0.57 -4.73 -9.97
C PHE A 149 0.18 -3.65 -9.18
N ASN A 150 0.72 -2.67 -9.89
CA ASN A 150 1.36 -1.50 -9.32
C ASN A 150 0.62 -0.25 -9.80
N HIS A 151 -0.27 0.26 -8.96
CA HIS A 151 -1.07 1.45 -9.24
C HIS A 151 -0.30 2.74 -8.91
N SER A 152 0.72 2.70 -8.04
CA SER A 152 1.51 3.88 -7.66
C SER A 152 2.38 4.41 -8.80
N ALA A 153 2.89 3.52 -9.66
CA ALA A 153 3.71 3.89 -10.81
C ALA A 153 3.05 4.86 -11.80
N MET A 154 1.70 5.01 -11.78
CA MET A 154 0.98 5.72 -12.85
C MET A 154 -0.18 6.59 -12.36
N MET A 155 -0.21 6.99 -11.08
CA MET A 155 -1.34 7.72 -10.52
C MET A 155 -1.29 9.23 -10.81
N THR A 156 -2.42 9.79 -11.24
CA THR A 156 -2.65 11.24 -11.36
C THR A 156 -3.83 11.60 -10.45
N SER A 157 -3.66 12.61 -9.61
CA SER A 157 -4.69 13.11 -8.68
C SER A 157 -5.94 13.55 -9.46
N ALA A 158 -7.13 13.12 -9.04
CA ALA A 158 -8.40 13.58 -9.60
C ALA A 158 -9.06 14.59 -8.66
N LEU A 159 -9.44 15.75 -9.22
CA LEU A 159 -10.23 16.76 -8.54
C LEU A 159 -11.72 16.35 -8.46
N VAL A 160 -12.39 16.97 -7.48
CA VAL A 160 -13.67 16.60 -6.84
C VAL A 160 -14.85 16.50 -7.82
N GLU A 161 -15.28 15.27 -8.11
CA GLU A 161 -16.64 14.85 -8.51
C GLU A 161 -16.67 13.30 -8.56
N GLY A 162 -17.74 12.65 -8.08
CA GLY A 162 -17.80 11.17 -7.99
C GLY A 162 -17.59 10.47 -9.34
N ARG A 163 -18.04 11.06 -10.46
CA ARG A 163 -17.84 10.53 -11.82
C ARG A 163 -16.38 10.61 -12.27
N ASP A 164 -15.70 11.69 -11.92
CA ASP A 164 -14.29 11.91 -12.26
C ASP A 164 -13.38 10.99 -11.45
N PHE A 165 -13.70 10.77 -10.17
CA PHE A 165 -13.06 9.73 -9.35
C PHE A 165 -13.14 8.35 -10.02
N LEU A 166 -14.36 7.92 -10.44
CA LEU A 166 -14.55 6.63 -11.10
C LEU A 166 -13.74 6.51 -12.41
N ARG A 167 -13.67 7.60 -13.19
CA ARG A 167 -12.93 7.64 -14.45
C ARG A 167 -11.42 7.51 -14.20
N ALA A 168 -10.88 8.31 -13.28
CA ALA A 168 -9.46 8.28 -12.93
C ALA A 168 -9.04 6.92 -12.39
N ARG A 169 -9.86 6.33 -11.52
CA ARG A 169 -9.64 4.97 -10.99
C ARG A 169 -9.62 3.91 -12.09
N ALA A 170 -10.59 3.94 -13.00
CA ALA A 170 -10.64 2.99 -14.10
C ALA A 170 -9.40 3.09 -15.00
N GLU A 171 -8.88 4.30 -15.20
CA GLU A 171 -7.64 4.54 -15.94
C GLU A 171 -6.41 4.02 -15.20
N ALA A 172 -6.26 4.32 -13.91
CA ALA A 172 -5.16 3.84 -13.08
C ALA A 172 -5.12 2.30 -13.06
N LYS A 173 -6.26 1.63 -12.91
CA LYS A 173 -6.36 0.16 -12.94
C LYS A 173 -5.97 -0.42 -14.30
N ARG A 174 -6.40 0.20 -15.40
CA ARG A 174 -5.97 -0.23 -16.75
C ARG A 174 -4.47 -0.11 -16.92
N ARG A 175 -3.89 1.03 -16.52
CA ARG A 175 -2.45 1.30 -16.62
C ARG A 175 -1.62 0.33 -15.78
N ALA A 176 -2.02 0.09 -14.52
CA ALA A 176 -1.36 -0.89 -13.64
C ALA A 176 -1.40 -2.33 -14.18
N ALA A 177 -2.37 -2.65 -15.03
CA ALA A 177 -2.51 -3.95 -15.66
C ALA A 177 -1.70 -4.14 -16.94
N VAL A 178 -1.10 -3.06 -17.48
CA VAL A 178 -0.21 -3.13 -18.64
C VAL A 178 1.22 -3.38 -18.11
N PRO A 179 1.85 -4.52 -18.45
CA PRO A 179 3.25 -4.73 -18.11
C PRO A 179 4.10 -3.65 -18.80
N GLU A 180 5.08 -3.07 -18.09
CA GLU A 180 6.13 -2.32 -18.76
C GLU A 180 6.85 -3.29 -19.71
N GLY A 181 6.66 -3.09 -21.02
CA GLY A 181 7.46 -3.77 -22.02
C GLY A 181 8.90 -3.28 -21.89
N THR A 182 9.82 -4.17 -21.57
CA THR A 182 11.26 -3.89 -21.64
C THR A 182 11.65 -3.65 -23.11
N PRO A 183 12.38 -2.57 -23.45
CA PRO A 183 13.12 -2.50 -24.70
C PRO A 183 14.28 -3.52 -24.74
#